data_AF-A0A920PCV9-F1
#
_entry.id   AF-A0A920PCV9-F1
#
_cell.length_a   1.000
_cell.length_b   1.000
_cell.length_c   1.000
_cell.angle_alpha   90.00
_cell.angle_beta   90.00
_cell.angle_gamma   90.00
#
_symmetry.space_group_name_H-M   'P 1'
#
loop_
_entity.id
_entity.type
_entity.pdbx_description
1 polymer ?
#
loop_
_entity_poly.entity_id
_entity_poly.type
_entity_poly.pdbx_seq_one_letter_code
_entity_poly.pdbx_strand_id
1 'polypeptide(L)'
;MDDLFQSKEKPTSIPTVAKEVFDVTGAGDTVISVFSMAVFVGFDFKEAALLSNMAASIVVGKVGTAVVTLNEINEFLHEEMLRTSHTVLELEELKKIVGLAKSTDKKVVFTNGCFDIIHGGHIEFLQKAKSLGDILVVGLNTDNSVRNLKGEGRPIKAEQERANILSALKFIDYITLFNKTTPEKLIREIRPDILVKGDDYKIDEVVGREIVEGYGAHVKLIPILKGHSTTMTLEKFLASHRPEDGNGK
;
A
#
# COMPACT_ATOMS: atom_id res chain seq x y z
N MET A 1 -1.79 23.98 19.41
CA MET A 1 -0.35 24.06 19.10
C MET A 1 0.33 23.95 20.43
N ASP A 2 1.01 22.83 20.65
CA ASP A 2 1.66 22.55 21.93
C ASP A 2 3.16 22.70 21.72
N ASP A 3 3.81 23.52 22.55
CA ASP A 3 5.24 23.78 22.47
C ASP A 3 5.97 22.97 23.54
N LEU A 4 6.88 22.09 23.12
CA LEU A 4 7.73 21.30 24.00
C LEU A 4 9.04 22.05 24.29
N PHE A 5 9.33 22.26 25.57
CA PHE A 5 10.55 22.92 26.04
C PHE A 5 11.47 21.90 26.73
N GLN A 6 12.56 21.51 26.06
CA GLN A 6 13.63 20.72 26.66
C GLN A 6 14.77 21.65 27.09
N SER A 7 15.31 21.43 28.29
CA SER A 7 16.36 22.26 28.90
C SER A 7 17.52 22.52 27.91
N LYS A 8 17.73 23.81 27.56
CA LYS A 8 18.74 24.36 26.64
C LYS A 8 18.53 24.15 25.12
N GLU A 9 17.41 23.59 24.67
CA GLU A 9 17.09 23.44 23.24
C GLU A 9 16.02 24.42 22.76
N LYS A 10 15.95 24.66 21.43
CA LYS A 10 14.90 25.50 20.85
C LYS A 10 13.53 24.80 21.02
N PRO A 11 12.45 25.55 21.29
CA PRO A 11 11.11 24.98 21.43
C PRO A 11 10.74 24.18 20.17
N THR A 12 10.27 22.94 20.37
CA THR A 12 9.73 22.14 19.28
C THR A 12 8.22 22.31 19.27
N SER A 13 7.69 22.87 18.18
CA SER A 13 6.26 23.02 18.04
C SER A 13 5.63 21.76 17.46
N ILE A 14 4.61 21.25 18.15
CA ILE A 14 3.88 20.06 17.74
C ILE A 14 2.45 20.50 17.39
N PRO A 15 2.04 20.36 16.11
CA PRO A 15 0.70 20.72 15.70
C PRO A 15 -0.30 19.78 16.39
N THR A 16 -1.39 20.35 16.91
CA THR A 16 -2.47 19.57 17.53
C THR A 16 -3.14 18.71 16.45
N VAL A 17 -3.34 17.43 16.74
CA VAL A 17 -4.11 16.55 15.86
C VAL A 17 -5.59 16.75 16.19
N ALA A 18 -6.33 17.44 15.31
CA ALA A 18 -7.73 17.76 15.56
C ALA A 18 -8.65 16.74 14.86
N LYS A 19 -9.45 16.01 15.65
CA LYS A 19 -10.64 15.26 15.19
C LYS A 19 -11.89 16.11 15.42
N GLU A 20 -13.07 15.66 14.99
CA GLU A 20 -14.33 16.29 15.40
C GLU A 20 -14.40 16.32 16.94
N VAL A 21 -14.35 17.54 17.50
CA VAL A 21 -14.29 17.75 18.94
C VAL A 21 -15.71 17.74 19.50
N PHE A 22 -15.99 16.79 20.39
CA PHE A 22 -17.28 16.66 21.07
C PHE A 22 -17.20 17.20 22.51
N ASP A 23 -16.13 16.89 23.23
CA ASP A 23 -15.94 17.30 24.64
C ASP A 23 -14.43 17.40 24.94
N VAL A 24 -13.95 18.49 25.52
CA VAL A 24 -12.52 18.68 25.83
C VAL A 24 -12.12 18.17 27.22
N THR A 25 -13.07 17.67 27.99
CA THR A 25 -12.87 17.24 29.37
C THR A 25 -11.97 16.00 29.44
N GLY A 26 -10.89 16.03 30.24
CA GLY A 26 -9.96 14.90 30.41
C GLY A 26 -8.85 14.78 29.35
N ALA A 27 -8.79 15.69 28.36
CA ALA A 27 -7.71 15.72 27.37
C ALA A 27 -6.34 15.94 28.02
N GLY A 28 -6.23 16.89 28.96
CA GLY A 28 -4.99 17.19 29.67
C GLY A 28 -4.47 16.00 30.50
N ASP A 29 -5.36 15.31 31.21
CA ASP A 29 -5.02 14.12 31.99
C ASP A 29 -4.51 12.99 31.09
N THR A 30 -5.10 12.85 29.90
CA THR A 30 -4.67 11.90 28.87
C THR A 30 -3.27 12.24 28.35
N VAL A 31 -3.02 13.52 28.04
CA VAL A 31 -1.70 13.98 27.58
C VAL A 31 -0.63 13.62 28.62
N ILE A 32 -0.84 14.01 29.88
CA ILE A 32 0.14 13.78 30.94
C ILE A 32 0.38 12.28 31.16
N SER A 33 -0.69 11.49 31.18
CA SER A 33 -0.61 10.04 31.42
C SER A 33 0.16 9.32 30.32
N VAL A 34 -0.18 9.57 29.05
CA VAL A 34 0.46 8.92 27.90
C VAL A 34 1.89 9.42 27.70
N PHE A 35 2.14 10.71 27.88
CA PHE A 35 3.48 11.28 27.80
C PHE A 35 4.40 10.68 28.87
N SER A 36 3.94 10.64 30.12
CA SER A 36 4.72 10.08 31.23
C SER A 36 5.03 8.60 31.01
N MET A 37 4.06 7.83 30.51
CA MET A 37 4.26 6.43 30.15
C MET A 37 5.31 6.27 29.05
N ALA A 38 5.19 7.04 27.95
CA ALA A 38 6.09 6.92 26.81
C ALA A 38 7.53 7.26 27.18
N VAL A 39 7.74 8.36 27.92
CA VAL A 39 9.06 8.74 28.44
C VAL A 39 9.61 7.67 29.38
N PHE A 40 8.78 7.10 30.27
CA PHE A 40 9.20 6.02 31.18
C PHE A 40 9.66 4.76 30.43
N VAL A 41 9.01 4.42 29.31
CA VAL A 41 9.37 3.29 28.44
C VAL A 41 10.59 3.60 27.55
N GLY A 42 11.06 4.84 27.53
CA GLY A 42 12.30 5.26 26.86
C GLY A 42 12.10 5.91 25.49
N PHE A 43 10.88 6.34 25.15
CA PHE A 43 10.63 7.18 23.99
C PHE A 43 11.27 8.56 24.21
N ASP A 44 11.71 9.20 23.13
CA ASP A 44 12.16 10.58 23.24
C ASP A 44 10.96 11.53 23.52
N PHE A 45 11.25 12.75 24.00
CA PHE A 45 10.17 13.68 24.37
C PHE A 45 9.30 14.10 23.17
N LYS A 46 9.84 14.11 21.96
CA LYS A 46 9.09 14.48 20.76
C LYS A 46 8.12 13.36 20.37
N GLU A 47 8.59 12.12 20.38
CA GLU A 47 7.76 10.93 20.14
C GLU A 47 6.69 10.79 21.23
N ALA A 48 7.05 11.00 22.50
CA ALA A 48 6.10 11.00 23.62
C ALA A 48 5.02 12.08 23.48
N ALA A 49 5.40 13.29 23.06
CA ALA A 49 4.46 14.39 22.83
C ALA A 49 3.55 14.15 21.62
N LEU A 50 4.07 13.54 20.54
CA LEU A 50 3.25 13.13 19.41
C LEU A 50 2.22 12.10 19.83
N LEU A 51 2.64 11.06 20.55
CA LEU A 51 1.75 9.99 21.02
C LEU A 51 0.68 10.50 21.97
N SER A 52 1.03 11.40 22.89
CA SER A 52 0.10 11.96 23.86
C SER A 52 -0.92 12.92 23.21
N ASN A 53 -0.50 13.72 22.24
CA ASN A 53 -1.37 14.58 21.43
C ASN A 53 -2.37 13.75 20.60
N MET A 54 -1.91 12.65 20.00
CA MET A 54 -2.81 11.70 19.32
C MET A 54 -3.81 11.06 20.28
N ALA A 55 -3.35 10.58 21.44
CA ALA A 55 -4.23 10.00 22.45
C ALA A 55 -5.29 10.99 22.95
N ALA A 56 -4.91 12.26 23.18
CA ALA A 56 -5.83 13.32 23.54
C ALA A 56 -6.85 13.60 22.43
N SER A 57 -6.42 13.59 21.15
CA SER A 57 -7.32 13.77 20.01
C SER A 57 -8.44 12.72 19.94
N ILE A 58 -8.19 11.50 20.42
CA ILE A 58 -9.18 10.43 20.49
C ILE A 58 -10.17 10.69 21.63
N VAL A 59 -9.66 11.10 22.80
CA VAL A 59 -10.48 11.36 23.99
C VAL A 59 -11.43 12.53 23.75
N VAL A 60 -10.97 13.59 23.09
CA VAL A 60 -11.85 14.75 22.82
C VAL A 60 -12.98 14.45 21.84
N GLY A 61 -12.89 13.34 21.11
CA GLY A 61 -13.95 12.82 20.26
C GLY A 61 -15.04 12.04 21.01
N LYS A 62 -14.89 11.82 22.33
CA LYS A 62 -15.83 11.07 23.18
C LYS A 62 -16.58 12.02 24.11
N VAL A 63 -17.74 11.58 24.61
CA VAL A 63 -18.55 12.37 25.55
C VAL A 63 -18.14 12.08 26.99
N GLY A 64 -17.87 13.12 27.79
CA GLY A 64 -17.54 13.02 29.21
C GLY A 64 -16.10 12.62 29.50
N THR A 65 -15.80 12.28 30.76
CA THR A 65 -14.46 11.81 31.18
C THR A 65 -14.19 10.40 30.66
N ALA A 66 -13.74 10.31 29.42
CA ALA A 66 -13.42 9.06 28.75
C ALA A 66 -11.93 8.73 28.86
N VAL A 67 -11.62 7.43 28.98
CA VAL A 67 -10.25 6.93 28.86
C VAL A 67 -9.94 6.55 27.42
N VAL A 68 -8.66 6.53 27.08
CA VAL A 68 -8.16 6.00 25.81
C VAL A 68 -7.49 4.65 26.04
N THR A 69 -7.77 3.68 25.18
CA THR A 69 -7.15 2.37 25.20
C THR A 69 -6.01 2.27 24.19
N LEU A 70 -5.09 1.31 24.39
CA LEU A 70 -4.04 1.02 23.42
C LEU A 70 -4.61 0.63 22.04
N ASN A 71 -5.73 -0.08 22.01
CA ASN A 71 -6.38 -0.46 20.76
C ASN A 71 -6.86 0.77 19.99
N GLU A 72 -7.50 1.73 20.67
CA GLU A 72 -7.95 2.97 20.03
C GLU A 72 -6.78 3.82 19.53
N ILE A 73 -5.67 3.88 20.28
CA ILE A 73 -4.44 4.56 19.83
C ILE A 73 -3.88 3.87 18.58
N ASN A 74 -3.83 2.53 18.57
CA ASN A 74 -3.36 1.76 17.42
C ASN A 74 -4.26 1.92 16.20
N GLU A 75 -5.59 1.91 16.39
CA GLU A 75 -6.57 2.16 15.32
C GLU A 75 -6.40 3.57 14.74
N PHE A 76 -6.24 4.58 15.60
CA PHE A 76 -6.02 5.96 15.19
C PHE A 76 -4.70 6.14 14.43
N LEU A 77 -3.61 5.59 14.96
CA LEU A 77 -2.30 5.58 14.30
C LEU A 77 -2.39 4.91 12.93
N HIS A 78 -3.11 3.80 12.86
CA HIS A 78 -3.35 3.09 11.62
C HIS A 78 -4.11 3.98 10.63
N GLU A 79 -5.22 4.62 11.03
CA GLU A 79 -5.97 5.55 10.17
C GLU A 79 -5.11 6.73 9.68
N GLU A 80 -4.33 7.36 10.56
CA GLU A 80 -3.44 8.47 10.18
C GLU A 80 -2.30 8.04 9.26
N MET A 81 -1.69 6.88 9.52
CA MET A 81 -0.67 6.32 8.63
C MET A 81 -1.26 6.02 7.26
N LEU A 82 -2.45 5.41 7.19
CA LEU A 82 -3.14 5.18 5.90
C LEU A 82 -3.41 6.51 5.19
N ARG A 83 -3.90 7.53 5.91
CA ARG A 83 -4.28 8.85 5.36
C ARG A 83 -3.07 9.62 4.79
N THR A 84 -1.93 9.53 5.47
CA THR A 84 -0.71 10.27 5.12
C THR A 84 0.23 9.49 4.21
N SER A 85 0.06 8.16 4.13
CA SER A 85 0.89 7.30 3.26
C SER A 85 0.68 7.62 1.78
N HIS A 86 1.78 7.63 1.04
CA HIS A 86 1.73 7.65 -0.42
C HIS A 86 1.33 6.27 -0.95
N THR A 87 0.67 6.21 -2.10
CA THR A 87 0.34 4.93 -2.73
C THR A 87 1.59 4.17 -3.16
N VAL A 88 2.68 4.85 -3.53
CA VAL A 88 3.94 4.22 -3.93
C VAL A 88 4.91 4.24 -2.75
N LEU A 89 5.32 3.07 -2.29
CA LEU A 89 6.12 2.89 -1.08
C LEU A 89 7.34 2.00 -1.30
N GLU A 90 8.40 2.32 -0.57
CA GLU A 90 9.55 1.44 -0.40
C GLU A 90 9.17 0.21 0.43
N LEU A 91 9.86 -0.90 0.18
CA LEU A 91 9.53 -2.18 0.80
C LEU A 91 9.52 -2.13 2.34
N GLU A 92 10.47 -1.42 2.95
CA GLU A 92 10.57 -1.32 4.42
C GLU A 92 9.41 -0.54 5.04
N GLU A 93 8.87 0.45 4.34
CA GLU A 93 7.69 1.19 4.79
C GLU A 93 6.43 0.34 4.61
N LEU A 94 6.30 -0.31 3.45
CA LEU A 94 5.19 -1.20 3.16
C LEU A 94 5.09 -2.36 4.17
N LYS A 95 6.22 -2.93 4.60
CA LYS A 95 6.27 -3.98 5.63
C LYS A 95 5.64 -3.50 6.95
N LYS A 96 5.91 -2.26 7.35
CA LYS A 96 5.35 -1.68 8.57
C LYS A 96 3.84 -1.51 8.46
N ILE A 97 3.37 -0.96 7.34
CA ILE A 97 1.94 -0.76 7.07
C ILE A 97 1.20 -2.12 7.04
N VAL A 98 1.75 -3.11 6.34
CA VAL A 98 1.17 -4.45 6.26
C VAL A 98 1.17 -5.16 7.61
N GLY A 99 2.24 -5.01 8.40
CA GLY A 99 2.29 -5.53 9.77
C GLY A 99 1.19 -4.94 10.66
N LEU A 100 0.99 -3.62 10.58
CA LEU A 100 -0.04 -2.92 11.34
C LEU A 100 -1.46 -3.27 10.88
N ALA A 101 -1.67 -3.42 9.58
CA ALA A 101 -2.95 -3.87 9.02
C ALA A 101 -3.31 -5.27 9.54
N LYS A 102 -2.33 -6.19 9.55
CA LYS A 102 -2.55 -7.54 10.07
C LYS A 102 -2.78 -7.58 11.57
N SER A 103 -2.16 -6.68 12.36
CA SER A 103 -2.45 -6.59 13.80
C SER A 103 -3.85 -6.05 14.11
N THR A 104 -4.56 -5.52 13.10
CA THR A 104 -5.95 -5.07 13.19
C THR A 104 -6.90 -5.98 12.39
N ASP A 105 -6.51 -7.26 12.21
CA ASP A 105 -7.28 -8.31 11.53
C ASP A 105 -7.64 -8.01 10.07
N LYS A 106 -6.97 -7.05 9.42
CA LYS A 106 -7.18 -6.77 8.00
C LYS A 106 -6.49 -7.79 7.12
N LYS A 107 -7.19 -8.23 6.06
CA LYS A 107 -6.66 -9.15 5.05
C LYS A 107 -5.89 -8.41 3.97
N VAL A 108 -4.64 -8.82 3.77
CA VAL A 108 -3.75 -8.23 2.77
C VAL A 108 -3.68 -9.12 1.53
N VAL A 109 -4.10 -8.55 0.40
CA VAL A 109 -4.04 -9.13 -0.94
C VAL A 109 -2.81 -8.60 -1.65
N PHE A 110 -2.06 -9.49 -2.30
CA PHE A 110 -0.92 -9.12 -3.13
C PHE A 110 -1.07 -9.63 -4.55
N THR A 111 -0.75 -8.78 -5.51
CA THR A 111 -0.50 -9.19 -6.89
C THR A 111 0.72 -8.47 -7.45
N ASN A 112 1.21 -8.88 -8.61
CA ASN A 112 2.30 -8.18 -9.28
C ASN A 112 2.18 -8.27 -10.79
N GLY A 113 2.78 -7.31 -11.48
CA GLY A 113 2.83 -7.29 -12.93
C GLY A 113 3.61 -6.10 -13.48
N CYS A 114 3.79 -6.11 -14.81
CA CYS A 114 4.44 -5.00 -15.50
C CYS A 114 3.48 -3.81 -15.70
N PHE A 115 2.20 -4.07 -15.96
CA PHE A 115 1.17 -3.06 -16.25
C PHE A 115 1.61 -2.01 -17.28
N ASP A 116 2.20 -2.47 -18.38
CA ASP A 116 2.84 -1.61 -19.38
C ASP A 116 1.84 -0.67 -20.08
N ILE A 117 0.80 -1.24 -20.70
CA ILE A 117 -0.37 -0.47 -21.16
C ILE A 117 -1.60 -1.03 -20.45
N ILE A 118 -2.16 -0.22 -19.56
CA ILE A 118 -3.36 -0.55 -18.81
C ILE A 118 -4.57 -0.54 -19.75
N HIS A 119 -5.48 -1.50 -19.55
CA HIS A 119 -6.70 -1.69 -20.32
C HIS A 119 -7.79 -2.30 -19.43
N GLY A 120 -9.02 -2.42 -19.94
CA GLY A 120 -10.18 -2.92 -19.17
C GLY A 120 -9.92 -4.22 -18.42
N GLY A 121 -9.25 -5.19 -19.05
CA GLY A 121 -8.87 -6.44 -18.38
C GLY A 121 -8.02 -6.27 -17.11
N HIS A 122 -7.07 -5.33 -17.08
CA HIS A 122 -6.28 -5.04 -15.87
C HIS A 122 -7.15 -4.41 -14.78
N ILE A 123 -8.04 -3.48 -15.16
CA ILE A 123 -8.94 -2.81 -14.23
C ILE A 123 -9.86 -3.83 -13.54
N GLU A 124 -10.51 -4.69 -14.33
CA GLU A 124 -11.40 -5.73 -13.81
C GLU A 124 -10.65 -6.73 -12.93
N PHE A 125 -9.45 -7.16 -13.36
CA PHE A 125 -8.60 -8.05 -12.58
C PHE A 125 -8.24 -7.44 -11.21
N LEU A 126 -7.78 -6.19 -11.18
CA LEU A 126 -7.39 -5.51 -9.94
C LEU A 126 -8.58 -5.23 -9.02
N GLN A 127 -9.75 -4.90 -9.58
CA GLN A 127 -10.99 -4.75 -8.80
C GLN A 127 -11.40 -6.07 -8.14
N LYS A 128 -11.36 -7.17 -8.89
CA LYS A 128 -11.63 -8.51 -8.33
C LYS A 128 -10.59 -8.89 -7.29
N ALA A 129 -9.30 -8.56 -7.50
CA ALA A 129 -8.25 -8.80 -6.52
C ALA A 129 -8.53 -8.04 -5.21
N LYS A 130 -8.84 -6.74 -5.29
CA LYS A 130 -9.22 -5.93 -4.12
C LYS A 130 -10.41 -6.52 -3.36
N SER A 131 -11.40 -7.06 -4.06
CA SER A 131 -12.59 -7.64 -3.39
C SER A 131 -12.31 -8.86 -2.50
N LEU A 132 -11.11 -9.45 -2.57
CA LEU A 132 -10.74 -10.62 -1.78
C LEU A 132 -10.20 -10.26 -0.37
N GLY A 133 -9.95 -8.98 -0.10
CA GLY A 133 -9.45 -8.53 1.20
C GLY A 133 -9.61 -7.03 1.41
N ASP A 134 -8.96 -6.51 2.45
CA ASP A 134 -9.12 -5.13 2.89
C ASP A 134 -8.06 -4.21 2.29
N ILE A 135 -6.89 -4.74 1.95
CA ILE A 135 -5.76 -4.00 1.38
C ILE A 135 -5.24 -4.74 0.15
N LEU A 136 -5.12 -4.05 -0.98
CA LEU A 136 -4.48 -4.52 -2.20
C LEU A 136 -3.11 -3.86 -2.36
N VAL A 137 -2.08 -4.71 -2.36
CA VAL A 137 -0.70 -4.35 -2.65
C VAL A 137 -0.32 -4.84 -4.04
N VAL A 138 0.26 -3.96 -4.85
CA VAL A 138 0.73 -4.26 -6.21
C VAL A 138 2.25 -4.17 -6.26
N GLY A 139 2.92 -5.31 -6.51
CA GLY A 139 4.32 -5.33 -6.93
C GLY A 139 4.43 -4.86 -8.38
N LEU A 140 5.09 -3.74 -8.63
CA LEU A 140 5.33 -3.21 -9.97
C LEU A 140 6.76 -3.51 -10.44
N ASN A 141 6.91 -4.19 -11.56
CA ASN A 141 8.24 -4.43 -12.14
C ASN A 141 8.89 -3.10 -12.56
N THR A 142 10.18 -2.92 -12.24
CA THR A 142 10.98 -1.81 -12.76
C THR A 142 11.23 -1.93 -14.26
N ASP A 143 11.64 -0.85 -14.92
CA ASP A 143 11.93 -0.83 -16.36
C ASP A 143 12.99 -1.86 -16.74
N ASN A 144 14.04 -1.98 -15.92
CA ASN A 144 15.08 -2.99 -16.10
C ASN A 144 14.53 -4.41 -15.95
N SER A 145 13.67 -4.66 -14.95
CA SER A 145 13.03 -5.97 -14.78
C SER A 145 12.13 -6.33 -15.97
N VAL A 146 11.32 -5.39 -16.46
CA VAL A 146 10.46 -5.61 -17.62
C VAL A 146 11.28 -5.89 -18.89
N ARG A 147 12.36 -5.13 -19.12
CA ARG A 147 13.26 -5.35 -20.26
C ARG A 147 13.89 -6.74 -20.23
N ASN A 148 14.36 -7.19 -19.07
CA ASN A 148 14.92 -8.52 -18.91
C ASN A 148 13.88 -9.64 -19.13
N LEU A 149 12.62 -9.39 -18.79
CA LEU A 149 11.53 -10.36 -18.94
C LEU A 149 10.96 -10.41 -20.37
N LYS A 150 10.84 -9.27 -21.04
CA LYS A 150 10.10 -9.13 -22.32
C LYS A 150 10.97 -8.78 -23.52
N GLY A 151 12.25 -8.46 -23.33
CA GLY A 151 13.19 -8.13 -24.39
C GLY A 151 13.28 -6.62 -24.72
N GLU A 152 14.03 -6.30 -25.78
CA GLU A 152 14.22 -4.93 -26.25
C GLU A 152 12.90 -4.29 -26.73
N GLY A 153 12.78 -2.98 -26.56
CA GLY A 153 11.55 -2.22 -26.87
C GLY A 153 10.46 -2.27 -25.80
N ARG A 154 10.73 -2.90 -24.64
CA ARG A 154 9.85 -2.91 -23.46
C ARG A 154 10.58 -2.44 -22.20
N PRO A 155 9.87 -1.82 -21.23
CA PRO A 155 8.47 -1.37 -21.32
C PRO A 155 8.30 -0.18 -22.27
N ILE A 156 7.05 0.07 -22.70
CA ILE A 156 6.69 1.26 -23.48
C ILE A 156 6.56 2.47 -22.54
N LYS A 157 5.96 2.27 -21.37
CA LYS A 157 5.83 3.30 -20.34
C LYS A 157 6.88 3.10 -19.25
N ALA A 158 7.55 4.18 -18.85
CA ALA A 158 8.51 4.15 -17.75
C ALA A 158 7.82 3.75 -16.43
N GLU A 159 8.59 3.19 -15.49
CA GLU A 159 8.08 2.67 -14.23
C GLU A 159 7.33 3.73 -13.40
N GLN A 160 7.82 4.97 -13.43
CA GLN A 160 7.17 6.08 -12.75
C GLN A 160 5.79 6.40 -13.37
N GLU A 161 5.68 6.36 -14.70
CA GLU A 161 4.42 6.62 -15.38
C GLU A 161 3.41 5.51 -15.07
N ARG A 162 3.85 4.25 -15.10
CA ARG A 162 3.02 3.09 -14.74
C ARG A 162 2.56 3.17 -13.29
N ALA A 163 3.45 3.53 -12.36
CA ALA A 163 3.11 3.73 -10.96
C ALA A 163 2.08 4.85 -10.76
N ASN A 164 2.24 5.98 -11.46
CA ASN A 164 1.31 7.11 -11.39
C ASN A 164 -0.09 6.77 -11.92
N ILE A 165 -0.18 5.98 -13.00
CA ILE A 165 -1.49 5.56 -13.52
C ILE A 165 -2.16 4.60 -12.54
N LEU A 166 -1.41 3.64 -11.98
CA LEU A 166 -1.93 2.70 -11.00
C LEU A 166 -2.35 3.42 -9.70
N SER A 167 -1.61 4.41 -9.23
CA SER A 167 -1.95 5.14 -8.01
C SER A 167 -3.23 5.97 -8.12
N ALA A 168 -3.66 6.30 -9.33
CA ALA A 168 -4.95 6.94 -9.57
C ALA A 168 -6.15 5.99 -9.44
N LEU A 169 -5.92 4.67 -9.36
CA LEU A 169 -6.98 3.66 -9.24
C LEU A 169 -7.37 3.46 -7.77
N LYS A 170 -8.59 3.88 -7.41
CA LYS A 170 -9.11 3.85 -6.02
C LYS A 170 -9.07 2.50 -5.31
N PHE A 171 -8.96 1.40 -6.05
CA PHE A 171 -8.95 0.04 -5.50
C PHE A 171 -7.53 -0.50 -5.27
N ILE A 172 -6.49 0.26 -5.60
CA ILE A 172 -5.10 -0.04 -5.23
C ILE A 172 -4.74 0.81 -4.01
N ASP A 173 -4.36 0.15 -2.91
CA ASP A 173 -3.95 0.87 -1.70
C ASP A 173 -2.45 1.17 -1.75
N TYR A 174 -1.65 0.19 -2.17
CA TYR A 174 -0.19 0.30 -2.18
C TYR A 174 0.47 -0.29 -3.42
N ILE A 175 1.56 0.33 -3.83
CA ILE A 175 2.42 -0.07 -4.94
C ILE A 175 3.85 -0.11 -4.41
N THR A 176 4.58 -1.18 -4.72
CA THR A 176 6.02 -1.25 -4.43
C THR A 176 6.79 -1.72 -5.66
N LEU A 177 7.87 -1.02 -5.99
CA LEU A 177 8.68 -1.34 -7.16
C LEU A 177 9.66 -2.47 -6.84
N PHE A 178 9.93 -3.35 -7.81
CA PHE A 178 10.95 -4.37 -7.66
C PHE A 178 11.73 -4.65 -8.94
N ASN A 179 13.04 -4.76 -8.79
CA ASN A 179 14.00 -4.99 -9.87
C ASN A 179 14.49 -6.44 -9.92
N LYS A 180 13.54 -7.39 -9.95
CA LYS A 180 13.80 -8.84 -10.09
C LYS A 180 12.82 -9.44 -11.08
N THR A 181 13.16 -10.61 -11.63
CA THR A 181 12.28 -11.34 -12.56
C THR A 181 11.07 -11.93 -11.85
N THR A 182 11.23 -12.31 -10.57
CA THR A 182 10.17 -12.86 -9.73
C THR A 182 9.86 -11.96 -8.53
N PRO A 183 8.61 -11.97 -8.03
CA PRO A 183 8.20 -11.20 -6.84
C PRO A 183 8.51 -11.91 -5.52
N GLU A 184 9.23 -13.04 -5.51
CA GLU A 184 9.35 -13.91 -4.33
C GLU A 184 9.90 -13.19 -3.09
N LYS A 185 10.88 -12.30 -3.28
CA LYS A 185 11.41 -11.48 -2.18
C LYS A 185 10.31 -10.62 -1.56
N LEU A 186 9.50 -9.95 -2.40
CA LEU A 186 8.38 -9.15 -1.91
C LEU A 186 7.39 -10.04 -1.14
N ILE A 187 7.05 -11.21 -1.67
CA ILE A 187 6.10 -12.14 -1.04
C ILE A 187 6.63 -12.62 0.33
N ARG A 188 7.92 -12.92 0.46
CA ARG A 188 8.53 -13.35 1.73
C ARG A 188 8.54 -12.25 2.78
N GLU A 189 8.76 -11.02 2.35
CA GLU A 189 8.89 -9.86 3.25
C GLU A 189 7.52 -9.29 3.64
N ILE A 190 6.59 -9.18 2.68
CA ILE A 190 5.23 -8.66 2.89
C ILE A 190 4.33 -9.70 3.56
N ARG A 191 4.54 -10.99 3.26
CA ARG A 191 3.74 -12.13 3.74
C ARG A 191 2.22 -11.93 3.56
N PRO A 192 1.72 -11.67 2.34
CA PRO A 192 0.29 -11.44 2.11
C PRO A 192 -0.59 -12.63 2.51
N ASP A 193 -1.85 -12.37 2.88
CA ASP A 193 -2.82 -13.42 3.21
C ASP A 193 -3.38 -14.10 1.96
N ILE A 194 -3.40 -13.35 0.84
CA ILE A 194 -3.87 -13.84 -0.45
C ILE A 194 -2.92 -13.38 -1.56
N LEU A 195 -2.33 -14.34 -2.28
CA LEU A 195 -1.61 -14.09 -3.53
C LEU A 195 -2.56 -14.25 -4.71
N VAL A 196 -2.70 -13.20 -5.52
CA VAL A 196 -3.63 -13.18 -6.65
C VAL A 196 -2.87 -13.18 -7.98
N LYS A 197 -3.29 -14.07 -8.87
CA LYS A 197 -2.84 -14.16 -10.26
C LYS A 197 -4.01 -14.29 -11.21
N GLY A 198 -3.78 -13.97 -12.49
CA GLY A 198 -4.74 -14.29 -13.52
C GLY A 198 -4.82 -15.80 -13.74
N ASP A 199 -5.93 -16.27 -14.30
CA ASP A 199 -6.13 -17.66 -14.71
C ASP A 199 -5.38 -18.03 -16.01
N ASP A 200 -4.54 -17.14 -16.52
CA ASP A 200 -3.56 -17.41 -17.57
C ASP A 200 -2.42 -18.31 -17.09
N TYR A 201 -2.26 -18.47 -15.77
CA TYR A 201 -1.32 -19.41 -15.15
C TYR A 201 -2.07 -20.61 -14.57
N LYS A 202 -1.46 -21.79 -14.65
CA LYS A 202 -1.90 -22.88 -13.77
C LYS A 202 -1.45 -22.62 -12.35
N ILE A 203 -2.18 -23.15 -11.38
CA ILE A 203 -1.91 -22.89 -9.96
C ILE A 203 -0.53 -23.39 -9.52
N ASP A 204 -0.01 -24.45 -10.13
CA ASP A 204 1.34 -25.00 -9.95
C ASP A 204 2.44 -24.14 -10.57
N GLU A 205 2.12 -23.26 -11.51
CA GLU A 205 3.08 -22.35 -12.16
C GLU A 205 3.15 -20.97 -11.46
N VAL A 206 2.32 -20.75 -10.43
CA VAL A 206 2.27 -19.47 -9.71
C VAL A 206 3.53 -19.32 -8.84
N VAL A 207 4.42 -18.44 -9.30
CA VAL A 207 5.62 -18.02 -8.55
C VAL A 207 5.22 -17.42 -7.20
N GLY A 208 5.75 -18.00 -6.13
CA GLY A 208 5.45 -17.62 -4.75
C GLY A 208 4.32 -18.42 -4.08
N ARG A 209 3.69 -19.37 -4.78
CA ARG A 209 2.68 -20.27 -4.20
C ARG A 209 3.18 -21.02 -2.98
N GLU A 210 4.29 -21.76 -3.13
CA GLU A 210 4.87 -22.55 -2.02
C GLU A 210 5.21 -21.67 -0.81
N ILE A 211 5.60 -20.42 -1.08
CA ILE A 211 5.92 -19.45 -0.04
C ILE A 211 4.66 -19.10 0.76
N VAL A 212 3.58 -18.72 0.08
CA VAL A 212 2.32 -18.31 0.76
C VAL A 212 1.63 -19.47 1.44
N GLU A 213 1.55 -20.63 0.78
CA GLU A 213 0.96 -21.84 1.37
C GLU A 213 1.78 -22.34 2.56
N GLY A 214 3.11 -22.18 2.51
CA GLY A 214 4.02 -22.57 3.59
C GLY A 214 3.81 -21.84 4.92
N TYR A 215 3.10 -20.70 4.92
CA TYR A 215 2.68 -20.02 6.16
C TYR A 215 1.16 -19.93 6.33
N GLY A 216 0.40 -20.75 5.60
CA GLY A 216 -1.05 -20.86 5.76
C GLY A 216 -1.88 -19.83 5.00
N ALA A 217 -1.27 -19.03 4.12
CA ALA A 217 -1.98 -18.14 3.21
C ALA A 217 -2.40 -18.86 1.92
N HIS A 218 -3.13 -18.18 1.05
CA HIS A 218 -3.77 -18.82 -0.11
C HIS A 218 -3.44 -18.13 -1.44
N VAL A 219 -3.40 -18.93 -2.51
CA VAL A 219 -3.37 -18.42 -3.88
C VAL A 219 -4.79 -18.38 -4.45
N LYS A 220 -5.14 -17.30 -5.16
CA LYS A 220 -6.39 -17.16 -5.90
C LYS A 220 -6.11 -16.81 -7.36
N LEU A 221 -6.70 -17.58 -8.26
CA LEU A 221 -6.70 -17.31 -9.69
C LEU A 221 -7.98 -16.55 -10.06
N ILE A 222 -7.83 -15.44 -10.78
CA ILE A 222 -8.94 -14.60 -11.23
C ILE A 222 -9.08 -14.76 -12.75
N PRO A 223 -10.30 -15.04 -13.25
CA PRO A 223 -10.56 -15.10 -14.68
C PRO A 223 -10.17 -13.81 -15.40
N ILE A 224 -9.24 -13.88 -16.35
CA ILE A 224 -8.87 -12.77 -17.22
C ILE A 224 -9.88 -12.65 -18.36
N LEU A 225 -10.31 -11.42 -18.62
CA LEU A 225 -11.15 -11.10 -19.77
C LEU A 225 -10.39 -11.38 -21.08
N LYS A 226 -10.81 -12.40 -21.82
CA LYS A 226 -10.20 -12.78 -23.12
C LYS A 226 -10.35 -11.64 -24.14
N GLY A 227 -9.31 -11.40 -24.94
CA GLY A 227 -9.33 -10.41 -26.03
C GLY A 227 -8.80 -9.01 -25.68
N HIS A 228 -8.36 -8.79 -24.44
CA HIS A 228 -7.75 -7.54 -23.99
C HIS A 228 -6.33 -7.80 -23.48
N SER A 229 -5.32 -7.58 -24.32
CA SER A 229 -3.92 -7.58 -23.91
C SER A 229 -3.19 -6.37 -24.49
N THR A 230 -2.15 -5.90 -23.79
CA THR A 230 -1.27 -4.84 -24.29
C THR A 230 -0.74 -5.17 -25.70
N THR A 231 -0.39 -6.43 -25.97
CA THR A 231 0.09 -6.90 -27.27
C THR A 231 -0.99 -6.77 -28.33
N MET A 232 -2.22 -7.20 -28.06
CA MET A 232 -3.34 -7.08 -29.00
C MET A 232 -3.70 -5.63 -29.30
N THR A 233 -3.64 -4.74 -28.30
CA THR A 233 -3.87 -3.30 -28.51
C THR A 233 -2.83 -2.72 -29.46
N LEU A 234 -1.55 -3.08 -29.28
CA LEU A 234 -0.46 -2.64 -30.15
C LEU A 234 -0.56 -3.23 -31.55
N GLU A 235 -0.86 -4.52 -31.67
CA GLU A 235 -1.08 -5.17 -32.97
C GLU A 235 -2.23 -4.52 -33.75
N LYS A 236 -3.34 -4.19 -33.08
CA LYS A 236 -4.45 -3.45 -33.71
C LYS A 236 -4.03 -2.06 -34.19
N PHE A 237 -3.22 -1.34 -33.41
CA PHE A 237 -2.68 -0.03 -33.80
C PHE A 237 -1.69 -0.12 -34.97
N LEU A 238 -0.81 -1.13 -34.97
CA LEU A 238 0.17 -1.35 -36.04
C LEU A 238 -0.49 -1.86 -37.32
N ALA A 239 -1.53 -2.68 -37.21
CA ALA A 239 -2.30 -3.17 -38.37
C ALA A 239 -3.10 -2.06 -39.06
N SER A 240 -3.58 -1.06 -38.30
CA SER A 240 -4.30 0.09 -38.86
C SER A 240 -3.38 1.18 -39.46
N HIS A 241 -2.07 1.09 -39.23
CA HIS A 241 -1.07 2.08 -39.67
C HIS A 241 0.07 1.48 -40.51
N ARG A 242 -0.06 0.24 -40.98
CA ARG A 242 0.82 -0.25 -42.05
C ARG A 242 0.53 0.60 -43.30
N PRO A 243 1.51 1.35 -43.85
CA PRO A 243 1.34 1.89 -45.18
C PRO A 243 1.04 0.71 -46.10
N GLU A 244 0.05 0.84 -46.98
CA GLU A 244 -0.03 -0.08 -48.11
C GLU A 244 1.32 0.00 -48.81
N ASP A 245 2.08 -1.09 -48.80
CA ASP A 245 3.20 -1.27 -49.71
C ASP A 245 2.61 -1.33 -51.12
N GLY A 246 2.29 -0.15 -51.65
CA GLY A 246 1.84 0.08 -53.01
C GLY A 246 3.03 -0.05 -53.95
N ASN A 247 3.46 -1.28 -54.19
CA ASN A 247 4.31 -1.61 -55.33
C ASN A 247 3.52 -2.55 -56.25
N GLY A 248 3.00 -2.00 -57.35
CA GLY A 248 2.30 -2.81 -58.34
C GLY A 248 1.48 -2.04 -59.38
N LYS A 249 2.12 -1.18 -60.18
CA LYS A 249 1.99 -1.13 -61.65
C LYS A 249 2.93 -0.10 -62.26
#